data_AF-A0A7K2VL80-F1
#
_entry.id   AF-A0A7K2VL80-F1
#
_cell.length_a   1.000
_cell.length_b   1.000
_cell.length_c   1.000
_cell.angle_alpha   90.00
_cell.angle_beta   90.00
_cell.angle_gamma   90.00
#
_symmetry.space_group_name_H-M   'P 1'
#
loop_
_entity.id
_entity.type
_entity.pdbx_description
1 polymer ?
#
loop_
_entity_poly.entity_id
_entity_poly.type
_entity_poly.pdbx_seq_one_letter_code
_entity_poly.pdbx_strand_id
1 'polypeptide(L)'
;GRVFVDRICDTSAGVLKRGGVLLLVHSALCGTAPTLDRLTAAGLDATVVDRATVPFGPVLRERRSWLHSRGLLRDRHEDQEELVVVRAVRS
;
A
#
# COMPACT_ATOMS: atom_id res chain seq x y z
N GLY A 1 7.72 -5.37 -2.54
CA GLY A 1 6.71 -4.36 -2.23
C GLY A 1 6.48 -4.31 -0.74
N ARG A 2 5.69 -5.26 -0.22
CA ARG A 2 5.22 -5.28 1.17
C ARG A 2 6.26 -4.97 2.25
N VAL A 3 7.45 -5.58 2.22
CA VAL A 3 8.50 -5.35 3.22
C VAL A 3 8.88 -3.86 3.37
N PHE A 4 8.84 -3.09 2.29
CA PHE A 4 9.11 -1.64 2.34
C PHE A 4 7.94 -0.87 2.95
N VAL A 5 6.70 -1.26 2.62
CA VAL A 5 5.48 -0.68 3.20
C VAL A 5 5.46 -0.92 4.71
N ASP A 6 5.75 -2.15 5.15
CA ASP A 6 5.83 -2.50 6.58
C ASP A 6 6.81 -1.61 7.33
N ARG A 7 8.01 -1.41 6.79
CA ARG A 7 9.03 -0.54 7.40
C ARG A 7 8.55 0.90 7.53
N ILE A 8 7.84 1.43 6.52
CA ILE A 8 7.27 2.78 6.59
C ILE A 8 6.22 2.83 7.70
N CYS A 9 5.30 1.86 7.75
CA CYS A 9 4.28 1.78 8.79
C CYS A 9 4.89 1.75 10.21
N ASP A 10 5.90 0.92 10.41
CA ASP A 10 6.54 0.71 11.73
C ASP A 10 7.29 1.94 12.26
N THR A 11 7.78 2.80 11.36
CA THR A 11 8.64 3.94 11.73
C THR A 11 7.91 5.28 11.74
N SER A 12 6.76 5.38 11.05
CA SER A 12 6.08 6.66 10.80
C SER A 12 5.63 7.39 12.07
N ALA A 13 5.10 6.67 13.06
CA ALA A 13 4.63 7.29 14.30
C ALA A 13 5.76 7.94 15.12
N GLY A 14 6.98 7.41 15.04
CA GLY A 14 8.15 7.92 15.74
C GLY A 14 8.72 9.21 15.14
N VAL A 15 8.42 9.51 13.87
CA VAL A 15 8.99 10.66 13.14
C VAL A 15 7.98 11.79 12.89
N LEU A 16 6.68 11.52 13.03
CA LEU A 16 5.64 12.53 12.91
C LEU A 16 5.49 13.33 14.22
N LYS A 17 5.31 14.64 14.14
CA LYS A 17 4.80 15.45 15.28
C LYS A 17 3.30 15.18 15.51
N ARG A 18 2.75 15.57 16.67
CA ARG A 18 1.29 15.58 16.87
C ARG A 18 0.61 16.47 15.81
N GLY A 19 -0.51 16.00 15.26
CA GLY A 19 -1.18 16.55 14.08
C GLY A 19 -0.45 16.31 12.75
N GLY A 20 0.70 15.63 12.76
CA GLY A 20 1.45 15.28 11.56
C GLY A 20 0.74 14.22 10.73
N VAL A 21 0.92 14.28 9.41
CA VAL A 21 0.23 13.42 8.44
C VAL A 21 1.24 12.68 7.57
N LEU A 22 1.05 11.37 7.43
CA LEU A 22 1.64 10.54 6.39
C LEU A 22 0.63 10.41 5.24
N LEU A 23 1.09 10.64 4.02
CA LEU A 23 0.42 10.19 2.80
C LEU A 23 1.27 9.11 2.16
N LEU A 24 0.70 7.91 2.06
CA LEU A 24 1.38 6.74 1.51
C LEU A 24 0.61 6.23 0.30
N VAL A 25 1.27 6.21 -0.85
CA VAL A 25 0.73 5.63 -2.08
C VAL A 25 1.41 4.30 -2.34
N HIS A 26 0.63 3.24 -2.54
CA HIS A 26 1.16 1.95 -2.96
C HIS A 26 0.14 1.14 -3.76
N SER A 27 0.62 0.13 -4.48
CA SER A 27 -0.23 -0.87 -5.12
C SER A 27 -1.08 -1.63 -4.10
N ALA A 28 -2.37 -1.85 -4.37
CA ALA A 28 -3.25 -2.69 -3.58
C ALA A 28 -2.72 -4.12 -3.44
N LEU A 29 -1.88 -4.57 -4.38
CA LEU A 29 -1.15 -5.85 -4.31
C LEU A 29 -0.20 -5.94 -3.11
N CYS A 30 0.18 -4.81 -2.50
CA CYS A 30 0.93 -4.81 -1.24
C CYS A 30 0.05 -5.17 -0.03
N GLY A 31 -1.28 -5.15 -0.16
CA GLY A 31 -2.23 -5.45 0.90
C GLY A 31 -2.64 -4.22 1.68
N THR A 32 -3.77 -3.62 1.28
CA THR A 32 -4.31 -2.39 1.87
C THR A 32 -4.75 -2.55 3.33
N ALA A 33 -5.52 -3.59 3.65
CA ALA A 33 -5.98 -3.82 5.03
C ALA A 33 -4.80 -4.02 6.01
N PRO A 34 -3.82 -4.89 5.72
CA PRO A 34 -2.62 -4.99 6.56
C PRO A 34 -1.84 -3.68 6.72
N THR A 35 -1.80 -2.80 5.71
CA THR A 35 -1.19 -1.47 5.84
C THR A 35 -1.92 -0.61 6.86
N LEU A 36 -3.26 -0.56 6.79
CA LEU A 36 -4.09 0.19 7.75
C LEU A 36 -3.91 -0.37 9.16
N ASP A 37 -4.03 -1.68 9.33
CA ASP A 37 -3.90 -2.35 10.64
C ASP A 37 -2.56 -2.03 11.28
N ARG A 38 -1.47 -2.04 10.50
CA ARG A 38 -0.12 -1.79 11.00
C ARG A 38 0.12 -0.32 11.35
N LEU A 39 -0.43 0.62 10.57
CA LEU A 39 -0.39 2.05 10.91
C LEU A 39 -1.20 2.34 12.18
N THR A 40 -2.36 1.72 12.32
CA THR A 40 -3.19 1.82 13.53
C THR A 40 -2.50 1.21 14.74
N ALA A 41 -1.87 0.03 14.59
CA ALA A 41 -1.07 -0.57 15.65
C ALA A 41 0.14 0.28 16.05
N ALA A 42 0.70 1.06 15.12
CA ALA A 42 1.76 2.03 15.39
C ALA A 42 1.25 3.33 16.06
N GLY A 43 -0.06 3.47 16.29
CA GLY A 43 -0.67 4.62 16.96
C GLY A 43 -1.07 5.76 16.02
N LEU A 44 -1.31 5.48 14.74
CA LEU A 44 -1.81 6.45 13.77
C LEU A 44 -3.28 6.19 13.42
N ASP A 45 -4.06 7.25 13.26
CA ASP A 45 -5.41 7.16 12.69
C ASP A 45 -5.31 7.09 11.16
N ALA A 46 -5.53 5.90 10.59
CA ALA A 46 -5.24 5.57 9.20
C ALA A 46 -6.50 5.21 8.40
N THR A 47 -6.62 5.79 7.20
CA THR A 47 -7.73 5.52 6.28
C THR A 47 -7.29 5.63 4.81
N VAL A 48 -7.99 4.94 3.91
CA VAL A 48 -7.81 5.14 2.47
C VAL A 48 -8.63 6.36 2.05
N VAL A 49 -7.95 7.38 1.53
CA VAL A 49 -8.57 8.63 1.09
C VAL A 49 -8.80 8.70 -0.40
N ASP A 50 -8.09 7.89 -1.19
CA ASP A 50 -8.25 7.86 -2.65
C ASP A 50 -7.80 6.52 -3.25
N ARG A 51 -8.27 6.23 -4.46
CA ARG A 51 -7.93 5.05 -5.26
C ARG A 51 -7.84 5.41 -6.73
N ALA A 52 -6.86 4.84 -7.43
CA ALA A 52 -6.73 4.97 -8.87
C ALA A 52 -6.44 3.62 -9.51
N THR A 53 -7.18 3.26 -10.56
CA THR A 53 -6.81 2.11 -11.41
C THR A 53 -5.94 2.60 -12.55
N VAL A 54 -4.74 2.03 -12.67
CA VAL A 54 -3.74 2.44 -13.67
C VAL A 54 -3.16 1.21 -14.38
N PRO A 55 -2.64 1.37 -15.61
CA PRO A 55 -1.97 0.27 -16.27
C PRO A 55 -0.74 -0.16 -15.48
N PHE A 56 -0.43 -1.46 -15.49
CA PHE A 56 0.78 -2.00 -14.87
C PHE A 56 2.03 -1.22 -15.27
N GLY A 57 2.83 -0.88 -14.28
CA GLY A 57 4.19 -0.38 -14.53
C GLY A 57 5.12 -1.46 -15.09
N PRO A 58 6.33 -1.10 -15.55
CA PRO A 58 7.31 -2.04 -16.10
C PRO A 58 7.58 -3.24 -15.18
N VAL A 59 7.71 -2.98 -13.87
CA VAL A 59 7.97 -4.03 -12.86
C VAL A 59 6.85 -5.06 -12.79
N LEU A 60 5.58 -4.65 -12.82
CA LEU A 60 4.46 -5.60 -12.77
C LEU A 60 4.30 -6.34 -14.10
N ARG A 61 4.55 -5.66 -15.23
CA ARG A 61 4.54 -6.31 -16.56
C ARG A 61 5.58 -7.43 -16.64
N GLU A 62 6.82 -7.17 -16.22
CA GLU A 62 7.90 -8.16 -16.19
C GLU A 62 7.61 -9.33 -15.25
N ARG A 63 6.88 -9.08 -14.15
CA ARG A 63 6.59 -10.08 -13.11
C ARG A 63 5.22 -10.73 -13.22
N ARG A 64 4.46 -10.49 -14.28
CA ARG A 64 3.07 -10.97 -14.44
C ARG A 64 2.92 -12.45 -14.15
N SER A 65 3.73 -13.31 -14.77
CA SER A 65 3.66 -14.76 -14.58
C SER A 65 3.91 -15.17 -13.13
N TRP A 66 4.82 -14.49 -12.45
CA TRP A 66 5.10 -14.71 -11.03
C TRP A 66 3.95 -14.23 -10.14
N LEU A 67 3.35 -13.06 -10.44
CA LEU A 67 2.21 -12.55 -9.67
C LEU A 67 1.00 -13.48 -9.78
N HIS A 68 0.72 -13.99 -10.98
CA HIS A 68 -0.35 -14.96 -11.21
C HIS A 68 -0.07 -16.29 -10.48
N SER A 69 1.16 -16.83 -10.55
CA SER A 69 1.51 -18.08 -9.85
C SER A 69 1.44 -17.95 -8.32
N ARG A 70 1.54 -16.72 -7.80
CA ARG A 70 1.37 -16.39 -6.38
C ARG A 70 -0.08 -16.08 -6.00
N GLY A 71 -1.03 -16.15 -6.95
CA GLY A 71 -2.44 -15.83 -6.73
C GLY A 71 -2.70 -14.35 -6.43
N LEU A 72 -1.75 -13.47 -6.77
CA LEU A 72 -1.87 -12.03 -6.53
C LEU A 72 -2.65 -11.32 -7.64
N LEU A 73 -2.70 -11.92 -8.84
CA LEU A 73 -3.58 -11.50 -9.92
C LEU A 73 -4.75 -12.47 -10.03
N ARG A 74 -5.94 -11.94 -10.28
CA ARG A 74 -7.16 -12.75 -10.42
C ARG A 74 -7.34 -13.26 -11.83
N ASP A 75 -6.90 -12.48 -12.82
CA ASP A 75 -6.96 -12.83 -14.23
C ASP A 75 -5.54 -12.87 -14.82
N ARG A 76 -5.28 -13.87 -15.68
CA ARG A 76 -4.03 -13.97 -16.46
C ARG A 76 -3.84 -12.79 -17.42
N HIS A 77 -4.94 -12.15 -17.83
CA HIS A 77 -4.96 -11.01 -18.73
C HIS A 77 -4.99 -9.66 -18.01
N GLU A 78 -4.95 -9.68 -16.67
CA GLU A 78 -4.90 -8.46 -15.86
C GLU A 78 -3.69 -7.61 -16.27
N ASP A 79 -3.94 -6.34 -16.58
CA ASP A 79 -2.95 -5.37 -17.01
C ASP A 79 -3.08 -4.01 -16.31
N GLN A 80 -3.97 -3.94 -15.33
CA GLN A 80 -4.19 -2.78 -14.47
C GLN A 80 -3.92 -3.15 -13.02
N GLU A 81 -3.41 -2.20 -12.25
CA GLU A 81 -3.36 -2.28 -10.79
C GLU A 81 -4.20 -1.16 -10.16
N GLU A 82 -4.75 -1.44 -8.98
CA GLU A 82 -5.26 -0.38 -8.10
C GLU A 82 -4.11 0.19 -7.27
N LEU A 83 -3.90 1.50 -7.34
CA LEU A 83 -3.13 2.27 -6.40
C LEU A 83 -4.06 2.80 -5.31
N VAL A 84 -3.63 2.70 -4.06
CA VAL A 84 -4.35 3.26 -2.91
C VAL A 84 -3.56 4.40 -2.31
N VAL A 85 -4.26 5.46 -1.90
CA VAL A 85 -3.69 6.56 -1.12
C VAL A 85 -4.18 6.41 0.32
N VAL A 86 -3.25 6.06 1.21
CA VAL A 86 -3.51 5.96 2.65
C VAL A 86 -3.08 7.26 3.32
N ARG A 87 -3.99 7.86 4.08
CA ARG A 87 -3.70 8.97 4.99
C ARG A 87 -3.63 8.44 6.41
N ALA A 88 -2.56 8.75 7.12
CA ALA A 88 -2.41 8.39 8.52
C ALA A 88 -2.01 9.61 9.37
N VAL A 89 -2.71 9.86 10.47
CA VAL A 89 -2.50 11.04 11.33
C VAL A 89 -1.98 10.62 12.70
N ARG A 90 -0.99 11.35 13.21
CA ARG A 90 -0.57 11.24 14.61
C ARG A 90 -1.42 12.18 15.47
N SER A 91 -2.30 11.63 16.30
CA SER A 91 -3.10 12.37 17.29
C SER A 91 -2.31 12.79 18.53
#